data_AF-A0A4D4N1P5-F1
#
_entry.id   AF-A0A4D4N1P5-F1
#
_cell.length_a   1.000
_cell.length_b   1.000
_cell.length_c   1.000
_cell.angle_alpha   90.00
_cell.angle_beta   90.00
_cell.angle_gamma   90.00
#
_symmetry.space_group_name_H-M   'P 1'
#
loop_
_entity.id
_entity.type
_entity.pdbx_description
1 polymer ?
#
loop_
_entity_poly.entity_id
_entity_poly.type
_entity_poly.pdbx_seq_one_letter_code
_entity_poly.pdbx_strand_id
1 'polypeptide(L)'
;MIEELLPAAVVAVEAHGDEAAVDGALYPEEQAVIARAVEKRRREFTAVRVCARRAMEKLGVPPQPVLPGSAAPRGGRPGWSAA
;
A
#
# COMPACT_ATOMS: atom_id res chain seq x y z
N MET A 1 -9.20 15.30 5.22
CA MET A 1 -8.01 14.43 5.02
C MET A 1 -7.85 13.54 6.25
N ILE A 2 -7.37 12.29 6.15
CA ILE A 2 -7.27 11.40 7.34
C ILE A 2 -6.27 11.90 8.39
N GLU A 3 -5.28 12.67 7.97
CA GLU A 3 -4.27 13.31 8.83
C GLU A 3 -4.87 14.29 9.85
N GLU A 4 -6.02 14.91 9.56
CA GLU A 4 -6.70 15.85 10.46
C GLU A 4 -7.31 15.14 11.69
N LEU A 5 -7.52 13.83 11.61
CA LEU A 5 -8.11 13.02 12.67
C LEU A 5 -7.05 12.42 13.62
N LEU A 6 -5.77 12.59 13.29
CA LEU A 6 -4.68 11.89 13.96
C LEU A 6 -3.82 12.89 14.77
N PRO A 7 -3.22 12.44 15.89
CA PRO A 7 -2.22 13.24 16.59
C PRO A 7 -1.05 13.61 15.66
N ALA A 8 -0.43 14.77 15.88
CA ALA A 8 0.70 15.24 15.07
C ALA A 8 1.91 14.27 15.04
N ALA A 9 2.00 13.36 16.00
CA ALA A 9 3.03 12.31 16.06
C ALA A 9 2.78 11.14 15.10
N VAL A 10 1.63 11.08 14.42
CA VAL A 10 1.24 9.97 13.54
C VAL A 10 1.47 10.36 12.08
N VAL A 11 2.12 9.47 11.33
CA VAL A 11 2.29 9.62 9.88
C VAL A 11 1.07 9.06 9.16
N ALA A 12 0.40 9.90 8.38
CA ALA A 12 -0.60 9.50 7.41
C ALA A 12 -0.18 9.88 5.99
N VAL A 13 -0.55 9.04 5.03
CA VAL A 13 -0.41 9.30 3.59
C VAL A 13 -1.66 8.79 2.90
N GLU A 14 -2.32 9.66 2.15
CA GLU A 14 -3.46 9.31 1.31
C GLU A 14 -3.23 9.75 -0.14
N ALA A 15 -4.00 9.17 -1.05
CA ALA A 15 -3.99 9.48 -2.47
C ALA A 15 -5.43 9.49 -2.99
N HIS A 16 -5.71 10.39 -3.92
CA HIS A 16 -7.01 10.55 -4.55
C HIS A 16 -6.89 10.42 -6.07
N GLY A 17 -7.91 9.85 -6.71
CA GLY A 17 -7.92 9.67 -8.17
C GLY A 17 -6.85 8.70 -8.69
N ASP A 18 -6.48 8.86 -9.95
CA ASP A 18 -5.54 7.98 -10.67
C ASP A 18 -4.05 8.36 -10.44
N GLU A 19 -3.75 9.41 -9.65
CA GLU A 19 -2.39 9.97 -9.47
C GLU A 19 -1.38 8.98 -8.87
N ALA A 20 -1.85 7.93 -8.20
CA ALA A 20 -1.01 6.93 -7.54
C ALA A 20 -0.91 5.58 -8.27
N ALA A 21 -1.66 5.39 -9.36
CA ALA A 21 -1.76 4.10 -10.05
C ALA A 21 -0.83 4.02 -11.28
N VAL A 22 0.48 3.97 -11.06
CA VAL A 22 1.45 3.65 -12.11
C VAL A 22 1.89 2.20 -11.95
N ASP A 23 1.58 1.33 -12.90
CA ASP A 23 1.83 -0.13 -12.82
C ASP A 23 3.32 -0.50 -12.57
N GLY A 24 4.26 0.39 -12.89
CA GLY A 24 5.70 0.24 -12.59
C GLY A 24 6.10 0.52 -11.13
N ALA A 25 5.17 0.95 -10.28
CA ALA A 25 5.44 1.25 -8.89
C ALA A 25 5.37 0.02 -7.97
N LEU A 26 4.86 -1.13 -8.42
CA LEU A 26 4.74 -2.33 -7.59
C LEU A 26 5.99 -3.21 -7.66
N TYR A 27 6.38 -3.78 -6.52
CA TYR A 27 7.39 -4.84 -6.49
C TYR A 27 6.89 -6.11 -7.22
N PRO A 28 7.78 -6.95 -7.77
CA PRO A 28 7.38 -8.19 -8.44
C PRO A 28 6.46 -9.09 -7.60
N GLU A 29 6.72 -9.19 -6.30
CA GLU A 29 5.92 -9.96 -5.35
C GLU A 29 4.50 -9.41 -5.19
N GLU A 30 4.34 -8.08 -5.26
CA GLU A 30 3.05 -7.39 -5.21
C GLU A 30 2.27 -7.55 -6.52
N GLN A 31 2.96 -7.51 -7.66
CA GLN A 31 2.35 -7.74 -8.98
C GLN A 31 1.74 -9.15 -9.07
N ALA A 32 2.41 -10.16 -8.49
CA ALA A 32 1.91 -11.52 -8.46
C ALA A 32 0.55 -11.65 -7.73
N VAL A 33 0.32 -10.84 -6.69
CA VAL A 33 -0.94 -10.84 -5.91
C VAL A 33 -2.12 -10.36 -6.76
N ILE A 34 -1.89 -9.41 -7.66
CA ILE A 34 -2.94 -8.80 -8.49
C ILE A 34 -2.93 -9.28 -9.94
N ALA A 35 -2.18 -10.32 -10.27
CA ALA A 35 -2.02 -10.81 -11.64
C ALA A 35 -3.35 -11.16 -12.34
N ARG A 36 -4.37 -11.55 -11.57
CA ARG A 36 -5.73 -11.87 -12.06
C ARG A 36 -6.78 -10.82 -11.69
N ALA A 37 -6.36 -9.71 -11.09
CA ALA A 37 -7.27 -8.66 -10.66
C ALA A 37 -7.71 -7.81 -11.85
N VAL A 38 -8.97 -7.37 -11.82
CA VAL A 38 -9.50 -6.40 -12.79
C VAL A 38 -8.81 -5.05 -12.64
N GLU A 39 -8.79 -4.25 -13.69
CA GLU A 39 -8.09 -2.96 -13.77
C GLU A 39 -8.37 -2.04 -12.57
N LYS A 40 -9.65 -1.87 -12.21
CA LYS A 40 -10.05 -1.08 -11.04
C LYS A 40 -9.33 -1.55 -9.76
N ARG A 41 -9.26 -2.87 -9.53
CA ARG A 41 -8.62 -3.44 -8.35
C ARG A 41 -7.09 -3.30 -8.40
N ARG A 42 -6.49 -3.37 -9.59
CA ARG A 42 -5.05 -3.14 -9.77
C ARG A 42 -4.69 -1.70 -9.39
N ARG A 43 -5.46 -0.71 -9.86
CA ARG A 43 -5.27 0.70 -9.50
C ARG A 43 -5.39 0.96 -8.01
N GLU A 44 -6.46 0.48 -7.39
CA GLU A 44 -6.66 0.61 -5.94
C GLU A 44 -5.51 -0.04 -5.15
N PHE A 45 -5.08 -1.24 -5.56
CA PHE A 45 -3.98 -1.93 -4.90
C PHE A 45 -2.67 -1.17 -5.04
N THR A 46 -2.32 -0.73 -6.26
CA THR A 46 -1.13 0.09 -6.53
C THR A 46 -1.11 1.35 -5.70
N ALA A 47 -2.21 2.10 -5.66
CA ALA A 47 -2.32 3.34 -4.89
C ALA A 47 -2.04 3.11 -3.40
N VAL A 48 -2.68 2.09 -2.80
CA VAL A 48 -2.48 1.77 -1.37
C VAL A 48 -1.04 1.34 -1.09
N ARG A 49 -0.37 0.62 -2.01
CA ARG A 49 1.03 0.21 -1.84
C ARG A 49 2.00 1.38 -1.95
N VAL A 50 1.76 2.32 -2.87
CA VAL A 50 2.53 3.55 -2.97
C VAL A 50 2.39 4.38 -1.69
N CYS A 51 1.17 4.54 -1.17
CA CYS A 51 0.93 5.25 0.09
C CYS A 51 1.66 4.58 1.27
N ALA A 52 1.61 3.25 1.38
CA ALA A 52 2.30 2.52 2.43
C ALA A 52 3.82 2.76 2.41
N ARG A 53 4.44 2.75 1.24
CA ARG A 53 5.89 3.00 1.11
C ARG A 53 6.29 4.44 1.40
N ARG A 54 5.50 5.41 0.93
CA ARG A 54 5.68 6.82 1.32
C ARG A 54 5.55 7.01 2.83
N ALA A 55 4.66 6.27 3.49
CA ALA A 55 4.55 6.27 4.94
C ALA A 55 5.79 5.65 5.62
N MET A 56 6.33 4.55 5.08
CA MET A 56 7.60 3.97 5.56
C MET A 56 8.74 4.98 5.48
N GLU A 57 8.91 5.67 4.36
CA GLU A 57 9.94 6.71 4.18
C GLU A 57 9.81 7.83 5.22
N LYS A 58 8.58 8.34 5.43
CA LYS A 58 8.29 9.36 6.44
C LYS A 58 8.57 8.87 7.87
N LEU A 59 8.42 7.57 8.12
CA LEU A 59 8.74 6.92 9.40
C LEU A 59 10.22 6.56 9.55
N GLY A 60 11.05 6.81 8.53
CA GLY A 60 12.48 6.44 8.53
C GLY A 60 12.73 4.95 8.32
N VAL A 61 11.74 4.19 7.86
CA VAL A 61 11.85 2.76 7.54
C VAL A 61 12.08 2.61 6.03
N PRO A 62 13.03 1.76 5.59
CA PRO A 62 13.21 1.50 4.16
C PRO A 62 11.93 0.95 3.51
N PRO A 63 11.55 1.42 2.31
CA PRO A 63 10.42 0.86 1.56
C PRO A 63 10.56 -0.64 1.33
N GLN A 64 9.51 -1.40 1.61
CA GLN A 64 9.45 -2.85 1.43
C GLN A 64 8.14 -3.27 0.74
N PRO A 65 8.11 -4.44 0.06
CA PRO A 65 6.89 -4.99 -0.49
C PRO A 65 5.89 -5.31 0.63
N VAL A 66 4.64 -4.87 0.48
CA VAL A 66 3.57 -5.12 1.45
C VAL A 66 2.66 -6.23 0.90
N LEU A 67 2.94 -7.47 1.25
CA LEU A 67 2.15 -8.61 0.80
C LEU A 67 0.89 -8.78 1.66
N PRO A 68 -0.19 -9.39 1.16
CA PRO A 68 -1.31 -9.79 2.01
C PRO A 68 -0.83 -10.79 3.07
N GLY A 69 -1.32 -10.66 4.31
CA GLY A 69 -1.00 -11.57 5.40
C GLY A 69 -1.52 -12.99 5.12
N SER A 70 -0.77 -13.99 5.60
CA SER A 70 -1.00 -15.42 5.35
C SER A 70 -2.35 -15.97 5.84
N ALA A 71 -3.04 -15.26 6.74
CA ALA A 71 -4.29 -15.72 7.36
C ALA A 71 -5.56 -15.29 6.61
N ALA A 72 -5.46 -14.66 5.44
CA ALA A 72 -6.63 -14.03 4.85
C ALA A 72 -7.22 -14.76 3.62
N PRO A 73 -8.48 -15.21 3.68
CA PRO A 73 -9.25 -15.43 2.47
C PRO A 73 -9.47 -14.07 1.78
N ARG A 74 -9.69 -14.10 0.45
CA ARG A 74 -9.88 -12.95 -0.46
C ARG A 74 -10.32 -11.66 0.27
N GLY A 75 -9.37 -10.75 0.51
CA GLY A 75 -9.59 -9.51 1.28
C GLY A 75 -8.57 -9.25 2.41
N GLY A 76 -7.37 -9.81 2.31
CA GLY A 76 -6.44 -9.87 3.44
C GLY A 76 -5.77 -8.58 3.88
N ARG A 77 -5.68 -8.45 5.21
CA ARG A 77 -4.88 -7.43 5.89
C ARG A 77 -3.46 -7.42 5.32
N PRO A 78 -2.84 -6.23 5.13
CA PRO A 78 -1.43 -6.16 4.78
C PRO A 78 -0.59 -6.87 5.85
N GLY A 79 0.28 -7.77 5.40
CA GLY A 79 1.34 -8.37 6.19
C GLY A 79 2.49 -7.39 6.27
N TRP A 80 2.58 -6.71 7.40
CA TRP A 80 3.72 -5.87 7.75
C TRP A 80 4.83 -6.77 8.29
N SER A 81 6.09 -6.52 7.94
CA SER A 81 7.20 -7.13 8.66
C SER A 81 7.24 -6.56 10.08
N ALA A 82 7.38 -7.43 11.09
CA ALA A 82 7.82 -6.98 12.40
C ALA A 82 9.32 -6.66 12.28
N ALA A 83 9.69 -5.41 12.56
CA ALA A 83 11.09 -5.02 12.69
C ALA A 83 11.79 -5.82 13.80
#